data_AF-A0A7W0W3G4-F1
#
_entry.id   AF-A0A7W0W3G4-F1
#
_cell.length_a   1.000
_cell.length_b   1.000
_cell.length_c   1.000
_cell.angle_alpha   90.00
_cell.angle_beta   90.00
_cell.angle_gamma   90.00
#
_symmetry.space_group_name_H-M   'P 1'
#
loop_
_entity.id
_entity.type
_entity.pdbx_description
1 polymer ?
#
loop_
_entity_poly.entity_id
_entity_poly.type
_entity_poly.pdbx_seq_one_letter_code
_entity_poly.pdbx_strand_id
1 'polypeptide(L)'
;MTAPTNTDSIVCPGCGASASGRFCATCGATLTGTKCSSCSADLSPGAKFCHRCGTGVGPGAMVPLMRDRKTNILPWSVAGLAFLALFAMAAGKNFNRSRGATLDAPQNALPQAGLDDRGPAMGAQQPGMTRAPDISSLSPQERADRLFNRVMLLASQGKTDSVQFFAPMALTAYQMLAPLNADQRYDMGRIGEVVGALQLAKAQSDSILRSDPNHLLGLILGARAATLSGDSTAVRSYERRLLAAEKSEPVAKREEYKRHEDDIVNAFTLARRRSGAKP
;
A
#
# COMPACT_ATOMS: atom_id res chain seq x y z
N MET A 1 65.43 45.65 -12.04
CA MET A 1 64.39 45.19 -11.08
C MET A 1 63.33 46.27 -11.04
N THR A 2 62.26 46.14 -11.82
CA THR A 2 61.17 47.12 -11.90
C THR A 2 59.91 46.42 -11.41
N ALA A 3 59.40 46.85 -10.25
CA ALA A 3 58.14 46.39 -9.70
C ALA A 3 56.97 47.11 -10.39
N PRO A 4 55.87 46.43 -10.75
CA PRO A 4 54.64 47.13 -11.06
C PRO A 4 53.89 47.45 -9.76
N THR A 5 53.91 48.72 -9.37
CA THR A 5 52.96 49.32 -8.43
C THR A 5 51.69 49.69 -9.19
N ASN A 6 50.63 48.93 -8.98
CA ASN A 6 49.26 49.43 -9.12
C ASN A 6 48.39 48.69 -8.11
N THR A 7 48.20 49.31 -6.95
CA THR A 7 47.34 48.80 -5.88
C THR A 7 46.01 49.56 -5.98
N ASP A 8 45.15 49.16 -6.92
CA ASP A 8 43.77 49.64 -6.93
C ASP A 8 43.07 49.04 -5.70
N SER A 9 43.04 49.83 -4.63
CA SER A 9 42.29 49.54 -3.43
C SER A 9 40.82 49.84 -3.69
N ILE A 10 39.95 48.83 -3.52
CA ILE A 10 38.50 48.99 -3.64
C ILE A 10 37.86 48.97 -2.25
N VAL A 11 36.73 49.66 -2.10
CA VAL A 11 35.93 49.60 -0.88
C VAL A 11 35.23 48.24 -0.83
N CYS A 12 35.47 47.48 0.24
CA CYS A 12 34.86 46.17 0.41
C CYS A 12 33.34 46.31 0.59
N PRO A 13 32.49 45.72 -0.28
CA PRO A 13 31.04 45.83 -0.17
C PRO A 13 30.47 45.10 1.07
N GLY A 14 31.25 44.20 1.69
CA GLY A 14 30.82 43.47 2.88
C GLY A 14 31.09 44.17 4.21
N CYS A 15 32.05 45.10 4.29
CA CYS A 15 32.40 45.76 5.55
C CYS A 15 32.82 47.23 5.45
N GLY A 16 32.93 47.78 4.24
CA GLY A 16 33.32 49.18 4.00
C GLY A 16 34.82 49.48 4.12
N ALA A 17 35.66 48.52 4.52
CA ALA A 17 37.10 48.74 4.60
C ALA A 17 37.76 48.84 3.21
N SER A 18 38.80 49.66 3.08
CA SER A 18 39.67 49.67 1.89
C SER A 18 40.45 48.36 1.82
N ALA A 19 40.30 47.62 0.72
CA ALA A 19 40.91 46.31 0.55
C ALA A 19 41.43 46.10 -0.89
N SER A 20 42.47 45.30 -1.01
CA SER A 20 43.08 44.93 -2.30
C SER A 20 43.21 43.41 -2.41
N GLY A 21 43.13 42.88 -3.64
CA GLY A 21 43.23 41.44 -3.90
C GLY A 21 41.86 40.76 -4.11
N ARG A 22 41.80 39.44 -3.98
CA ARG A 22 40.59 38.65 -4.26
C ARG A 22 39.61 38.57 -3.09
N PHE A 23 40.12 38.76 -1.87
CA PHE A 23 39.34 38.71 -0.63
C PHE A 23 39.72 39.89 0.28
N CYS A 24 38.77 40.39 1.05
CA CYS A 24 39.00 41.41 2.06
C CYS A 24 39.75 40.81 3.25
N ALA A 25 40.91 41.38 3.61
CA ALA A 25 41.69 40.96 4.77
C ALA A 25 40.95 41.18 6.10
N THR A 26 40.05 42.17 6.16
CA THR A 26 39.32 42.54 7.39
C THR A 26 38.13 41.62 7.68
N CYS A 27 37.36 41.26 6.65
CA CYS A 27 36.09 40.54 6.85
C CYS A 27 35.94 39.24 6.06
N GLY A 28 36.92 38.89 5.22
CA GLY A 28 36.97 37.67 4.42
C GLY A 28 36.12 37.66 3.15
N ALA A 29 35.34 38.72 2.87
CA ALA A 29 34.43 38.77 1.72
C ALA A 29 35.19 38.84 0.37
N THR A 30 34.62 38.26 -0.68
CA THR A 30 35.17 38.34 -2.06
C THR A 30 35.16 39.78 -2.59
N LEU A 31 36.19 40.17 -3.32
CA LEU A 31 36.33 41.52 -3.88
C LEU A 31 36.14 41.51 -5.41
N THR A 32 36.63 40.49 -6.10
CA THR A 32 36.54 40.34 -7.56
C THR A 32 36.13 38.93 -7.97
N GLY A 33 35.28 38.85 -9.01
CA GLY A 33 34.54 37.68 -9.50
C GLY A 33 35.36 36.39 -9.52
N THR A 34 35.22 35.62 -8.44
CA THR A 34 35.94 34.36 -8.20
C THR A 34 34.96 33.21 -8.31
N LYS A 35 35.38 32.08 -8.86
CA LYS A 35 34.57 30.85 -8.87
C LYS A 35 34.66 30.11 -7.54
N CYS A 36 33.55 29.50 -7.13
CA CYS A 36 33.51 28.63 -5.97
C CYS A 36 34.41 27.40 -6.18
N SER A 37 35.28 27.08 -5.22
CA SER A 37 36.16 25.91 -5.29
C SER A 37 35.41 24.58 -5.21
N SER A 38 34.18 24.56 -4.68
CA SER A 38 33.39 23.33 -4.52
C SER A 38 32.47 23.03 -5.71
N CYS A 39 31.87 24.05 -6.34
CA CYS A 39 30.85 23.84 -7.38
C CYS A 39 31.09 24.68 -8.67
N SER A 40 32.18 25.45 -8.72
CA SER A 40 32.60 26.27 -9.86
C SER A 40 31.65 27.40 -10.26
N ALA A 41 30.61 27.70 -9.48
CA ALA A 41 29.71 28.83 -9.71
C ALA A 41 30.42 30.17 -9.47
N ASP A 42 30.06 31.20 -10.25
CA ASP A 42 30.60 32.55 -10.09
C ASP A 42 30.09 33.18 -8.78
N LEU A 43 31.01 33.73 -7.99
CA LEU A 43 30.68 34.38 -6.72
C LEU A 43 30.47 35.88 -6.92
N SER A 44 29.38 36.40 -6.36
CA SER A 44 29.11 37.83 -6.30
C SER A 44 30.18 38.55 -5.45
N PRO A 45 30.53 39.80 -5.77
CA PRO A 45 31.35 40.64 -4.90
C PRO A 45 30.70 40.77 -3.51
N GLY A 46 31.48 40.65 -2.45
CA GLY A 46 31.03 40.73 -1.06
C GLY A 46 30.55 39.41 -0.45
N ALA A 47 30.50 38.31 -1.22
CA ALA A 47 30.01 37.03 -0.73
C ALA A 47 30.95 36.39 0.29
N LYS A 48 30.40 35.89 1.40
CA LYS A 48 31.08 35.02 2.40
C LYS A 48 30.73 33.54 2.23
N PHE A 49 29.66 33.23 1.51
CA PHE A 49 29.21 31.88 1.17
C PHE A 49 28.78 31.83 -0.31
N CYS A 50 28.93 30.67 -0.95
CA CYS A 50 28.41 30.45 -2.30
C CYS A 50 26.87 30.40 -2.27
N HIS A 51 26.21 31.25 -3.05
CA HIS A 51 24.74 31.26 -3.16
C HIS A 51 24.16 29.96 -3.77
N ARG A 52 24.99 29.14 -4.43
CA ARG A 52 24.54 27.94 -5.13
C ARG A 52 24.74 26.64 -4.33
N CYS A 53 25.80 26.54 -3.53
CA CYS A 53 26.10 25.31 -2.76
C CYS A 53 26.33 25.56 -1.25
N GLY A 54 26.27 26.80 -0.78
CA GLY A 54 26.42 27.15 0.64
C GLY A 54 27.85 27.05 1.19
N THR A 55 28.84 26.64 0.39
CA THR A 55 30.23 26.54 0.84
C THR A 55 30.77 27.92 1.23
N GLY A 56 31.40 28.02 2.41
CA GLY A 56 32.09 29.24 2.85
C GLY A 56 33.25 29.59 1.92
N VAL A 57 33.41 30.87 1.62
CA VAL A 57 34.44 31.38 0.70
C VAL A 57 35.25 32.47 1.41
N GLY A 58 36.56 32.34 1.43
CA GLY A 58 37.48 33.28 2.09
C GLY A 58 38.56 32.58 2.92
N PRO A 59 39.56 33.32 3.43
CA PRO A 59 40.77 32.80 4.10
C PRO A 59 40.54 32.14 5.48
N GLY A 60 39.31 31.76 5.81
CA GLY A 60 38.95 31.02 7.02
C GLY A 60 37.86 29.96 6.79
N ALA A 61 37.55 29.64 5.53
CA ALA A 61 36.66 28.54 5.22
C ALA A 61 37.36 27.22 5.60
N MET A 62 37.06 26.72 6.80
CA MET A 62 37.43 25.37 7.21
C MET A 62 36.94 24.39 6.14
N VAL A 63 37.88 23.85 5.38
CA VAL A 63 37.64 22.71 4.51
C VAL A 63 37.18 21.61 5.45
N PRO A 64 35.97 21.02 5.30
CA PRO A 64 35.68 19.79 6.02
C PRO A 64 36.76 18.81 5.60
N LEU A 65 37.58 18.37 6.55
CA LEU A 65 38.58 17.33 6.33
C LEU A 65 37.88 16.23 5.55
N MET A 66 38.40 15.97 4.35
CA MET A 66 37.95 14.88 3.51
C MET A 66 37.95 13.62 4.36
N ARG A 67 36.76 13.19 4.77
CA ARG A 67 36.55 11.85 5.30
C ARG A 67 36.84 10.90 4.16
N ASP A 68 37.96 10.20 4.32
CA ASP A 68 38.43 9.02 3.61
C ASP A 68 37.58 8.63 2.40
N ARG A 69 38.13 8.89 1.21
CA ARG A 69 37.70 8.30 -0.05
C ARG A 69 38.10 6.82 -0.08
N LYS A 70 37.71 6.04 0.93
CA LYS A 70 37.56 4.59 0.78
C LYS A 70 36.31 4.39 -0.06
N THR A 71 36.51 3.79 -1.23
CA THR A 71 35.51 3.38 -2.22
C THR A 71 34.31 2.70 -1.56
N ASN A 72 33.32 3.50 -1.17
CA ASN A 72 32.00 3.05 -0.75
C ASN A 72 31.20 2.68 -2.01
N ILE A 73 31.56 1.54 -2.61
CA ILE A 73 30.78 0.88 -3.67
C ILE A 73 29.51 0.22 -3.08
N LEU A 74 29.42 0.11 -1.75
CA LEU A 74 28.30 -0.53 -1.05
C LEU A 74 26.94 0.23 -1.15
N PRO A 75 26.83 1.56 -0.98
CA PRO A 75 25.54 2.24 -1.16
C PRO A 75 25.07 2.28 -2.62
N TRP A 76 26.00 2.36 -3.58
CA TRP A 76 25.67 2.38 -5.02
C TRP A 76 25.34 1.00 -5.57
N SER A 77 25.85 -0.08 -4.96
CA SER A 77 25.41 -1.43 -5.33
C SER A 77 24.00 -1.72 -4.81
N VAL A 78 23.59 -1.19 -3.65
CA VAL A 78 22.19 -1.25 -3.21
C VAL A 78 21.28 -0.40 -4.10
N ALA A 79 21.69 0.83 -4.46
CA ALA A 79 20.94 1.65 -5.39
C ALA A 79 20.90 1.02 -6.80
N GLY A 80 22.00 0.42 -7.25
CA GLY A 80 22.11 -0.31 -8.50
C GLY A 80 21.22 -1.55 -8.51
N LEU A 81 21.25 -2.39 -7.48
CA LEU A 81 20.35 -3.54 -7.32
C LEU A 81 18.89 -3.12 -7.19
N ALA A 82 18.60 -2.05 -6.44
CA ALA A 82 17.25 -1.51 -6.33
C ALA A 82 16.76 -0.94 -7.66
N PHE A 83 17.63 -0.30 -8.44
CA PHE A 83 17.29 0.22 -9.77
C PHE A 83 17.13 -0.92 -10.78
N LEU A 84 17.97 -1.94 -10.74
CA LEU A 84 17.88 -3.13 -11.60
C LEU A 84 16.64 -3.96 -11.24
N ALA A 85 16.29 -4.07 -9.95
CA ALA A 85 15.05 -4.67 -9.48
C ALA A 85 13.83 -3.84 -9.87
N LEU A 86 13.87 -2.50 -9.74
CA LEU A 86 12.82 -1.59 -10.22
C LEU A 86 12.67 -1.65 -11.73
N PHE A 87 13.78 -1.76 -12.47
CA PHE A 87 13.78 -1.83 -13.93
C PHE A 87 13.28 -3.19 -14.40
N ALA A 88 13.66 -4.29 -13.76
CA ALA A 88 13.09 -5.61 -13.99
C ALA A 88 11.60 -5.67 -13.60
N MET A 89 11.20 -4.98 -12.53
CA MET A 89 9.80 -4.85 -12.12
C MET A 89 9.01 -3.93 -13.06
N ALA A 90 9.62 -2.89 -13.63
CA ALA A 90 9.00 -1.97 -14.60
C ALA A 90 8.91 -2.62 -15.99
N ALA A 91 9.94 -3.34 -16.42
CA ALA A 91 9.94 -4.15 -17.64
C ALA A 91 8.99 -5.34 -17.53
N GLY A 92 8.95 -6.01 -16.37
CA GLY A 92 7.97 -7.04 -16.04
C GLY A 92 6.53 -6.49 -15.96
N LYS A 93 6.34 -5.28 -15.40
CA LYS A 93 5.06 -4.55 -15.46
C LYS A 93 4.67 -4.20 -16.89
N ASN A 94 5.61 -3.88 -17.79
CA ASN A 94 5.33 -3.54 -19.18
C ASN A 94 5.03 -4.78 -20.05
N PHE A 95 5.75 -5.90 -19.87
CA PHE A 95 5.39 -7.18 -20.49
C PHE A 95 4.05 -7.72 -19.96
N ASN A 96 3.68 -7.38 -18.72
CA ASN A 96 2.34 -7.64 -18.17
C ASN A 96 1.30 -6.59 -18.63
N ARG A 97 1.71 -5.35 -18.97
CA ARG A 97 0.82 -4.30 -19.51
C ARG A 97 0.38 -4.58 -20.94
N SER A 98 1.23 -5.27 -21.72
CA SER A 98 0.88 -5.82 -23.03
C SER A 98 -0.11 -6.99 -22.94
N ARG A 99 -0.34 -7.53 -21.74
CA ARG A 99 -1.43 -8.47 -21.42
C ARG A 99 -2.37 -7.86 -20.38
N GLY A 100 -3.16 -6.89 -20.81
CA GLY A 100 -4.32 -6.42 -20.05
C GLY A 100 -4.07 -5.13 -19.28
N ALA A 101 -3.99 -4.03 -20.00
CA ALA A 101 -4.39 -2.73 -19.49
C ALA A 101 -5.37 -2.08 -20.48
N THR A 102 -6.40 -2.83 -20.87
CA THR A 102 -7.73 -2.21 -20.92
C THR A 102 -8.11 -1.97 -19.47
N LEU A 103 -8.59 -0.78 -19.16
CA LEU A 103 -9.43 -0.61 -17.98
C LEU A 103 -10.60 -1.56 -18.19
N ASP A 104 -10.52 -2.78 -17.64
CA ASP A 104 -11.68 -3.60 -17.38
C ASP A 104 -12.42 -2.92 -16.21
N ALA A 105 -12.94 -1.71 -16.47
CA ALA A 105 -14.18 -1.30 -15.85
C ALA A 105 -15.11 -2.50 -16.07
N PRO A 106 -15.64 -3.11 -15.00
CA PRO A 106 -16.46 -4.28 -15.19
C PRO A 106 -17.55 -3.88 -16.20
N GLN A 107 -17.84 -4.75 -17.17
CA GLN A 107 -19.07 -4.65 -17.97
C GLN A 107 -20.34 -4.76 -17.07
N ASN A 108 -20.13 -4.88 -15.75
CA ASN A 108 -21.08 -4.81 -14.65
C ASN A 108 -20.77 -3.69 -13.62
N ALA A 109 -19.92 -2.70 -13.93
CA ALA A 109 -19.89 -1.45 -13.17
C ALA A 109 -21.24 -0.79 -13.39
N LEU A 110 -22.03 -0.71 -12.31
CA LEU A 110 -23.28 0.04 -12.32
C LEU A 110 -23.02 1.43 -12.91
N PRO A 111 -23.70 1.87 -13.99
CA PRO A 111 -23.87 3.29 -14.17
C PRO A 111 -24.66 3.77 -12.94
N GLN A 112 -24.03 4.56 -12.08
CA GLN A 112 -24.77 5.31 -11.08
C GLN A 112 -25.67 6.29 -11.82
N ALA A 113 -26.95 5.96 -11.92
CA ALA A 113 -27.95 6.94 -12.29
C ALA A 113 -28.08 7.91 -11.13
N GLY A 114 -27.55 9.11 -11.31
CA GLY A 114 -27.76 10.24 -10.40
C GLY A 114 -26.49 10.68 -9.69
N LEU A 115 -25.65 11.41 -10.40
CA LEU A 115 -24.80 12.51 -9.92
C LEU A 115 -24.02 12.99 -11.15
N ASP A 116 -24.70 13.70 -12.05
CA ASP A 116 -24.15 14.76 -12.91
C ASP A 116 -25.26 15.25 -13.86
N ASP A 117 -25.77 16.45 -13.57
CA ASP A 117 -26.58 17.24 -14.48
C ASP A 117 -25.81 17.51 -15.79
N ARG A 118 -26.04 16.71 -16.84
CA ARG A 118 -25.77 17.11 -18.24
C ARG A 118 -26.77 16.50 -19.21
N GLY A 119 -27.89 17.22 -19.40
CA GLY A 119 -28.61 17.37 -20.67
C GLY A 119 -29.32 16.15 -21.29
N PRO A 120 -30.32 16.37 -22.17
CA PRO A 120 -31.09 15.27 -22.76
C PRO A 120 -30.28 14.65 -23.91
N ALA A 121 -29.76 13.44 -23.71
CA ALA A 121 -29.23 12.63 -24.80
C ALA A 121 -30.34 11.72 -25.33
N MET A 122 -30.81 12.06 -26.53
CA MET A 122 -31.73 11.26 -27.34
C MET A 122 -31.17 9.87 -27.65
N GLY A 123 -32.12 8.96 -27.92
CA GLY A 123 -31.94 7.52 -28.03
C GLY A 123 -30.72 7.03 -28.81
N ALA A 124 -29.98 6.13 -28.17
CA ALA A 124 -29.17 5.14 -28.84
C ALA A 124 -29.31 3.83 -28.05
N GLN A 125 -30.19 2.96 -28.53
CA GLN A 125 -30.30 1.58 -28.05
C GLN A 125 -28.99 0.86 -28.43
N GLN A 126 -28.04 0.75 -27.50
CA GLN A 126 -26.85 -0.08 -27.72
C GLN A 126 -27.24 -1.56 -27.58
N PRO A 127 -27.09 -2.40 -28.62
CA PRO A 127 -27.34 -3.83 -28.51
C PRO A 127 -26.22 -4.47 -27.70
N GLY A 128 -26.54 -5.08 -26.56
CA GLY A 128 -25.57 -5.82 -25.72
C GLY A 128 -25.51 -5.40 -24.25
N MET A 129 -26.25 -4.36 -23.84
CA MET A 129 -26.38 -4.03 -22.41
C MET A 129 -27.34 -5.01 -21.74
N THR A 130 -26.78 -6.04 -21.09
CA THR A 130 -27.53 -6.83 -20.11
C THR A 130 -28.00 -5.89 -19.01
N ARG A 131 -29.31 -5.70 -18.90
CA ARG A 131 -29.94 -4.92 -17.83
C ARG A 131 -29.39 -5.42 -16.49
N ALA A 132 -28.93 -4.49 -15.65
CA ALA A 132 -28.49 -4.82 -14.30
C ALA A 132 -29.59 -5.64 -13.61
N PRO A 133 -29.27 -6.77 -12.94
CA PRO A 133 -30.27 -7.58 -12.27
C PRO A 133 -31.10 -6.73 -11.30
N ASP A 134 -32.42 -6.78 -11.42
CA ASP A 134 -33.31 -6.08 -10.50
C ASP A 134 -33.23 -6.74 -9.11
N ILE A 135 -32.73 -5.98 -8.14
CA ILE A 135 -32.53 -6.44 -6.75
C ILE A 135 -33.65 -5.98 -5.81
N SER A 136 -34.61 -5.20 -6.30
CA SER A 136 -35.68 -4.63 -5.48
C SER A 136 -36.67 -5.70 -4.97
N SER A 137 -36.74 -6.83 -5.65
CA SER A 137 -37.59 -7.99 -5.30
C SER A 137 -36.91 -9.00 -4.39
N LEU A 138 -35.62 -8.85 -4.07
CA LEU A 138 -34.88 -9.80 -3.24
C LEU A 138 -35.11 -9.54 -1.75
N SER A 139 -35.17 -10.63 -0.97
CA SER A 139 -35.11 -10.54 0.48
C SER A 139 -33.80 -9.88 0.93
N PRO A 140 -33.77 -9.25 2.14
CA PRO A 140 -32.56 -8.67 2.68
C PRO A 140 -31.38 -9.65 2.72
N GLN A 141 -31.64 -10.92 3.07
CA GLN A 141 -30.61 -11.96 3.14
C GLN A 141 -30.08 -12.32 1.75
N GLU A 142 -30.93 -12.59 0.76
CA GLU A 142 -30.48 -12.91 -0.60
C GLU A 142 -29.66 -11.78 -1.22
N ARG A 143 -29.97 -10.53 -0.86
CA ARG A 143 -29.20 -9.36 -1.28
C ARG A 143 -27.79 -9.37 -0.69
N ALA A 144 -27.66 -9.69 0.60
CA ALA A 144 -26.36 -9.83 1.26
C ALA A 144 -25.56 -10.99 0.63
N ASP A 145 -26.19 -12.15 0.43
CA ASP A 145 -25.55 -13.35 -0.13
C ASP A 145 -25.05 -13.11 -1.56
N ARG A 146 -25.81 -12.39 -2.40
CA ARG A 146 -25.37 -12.03 -3.75
C ARG A 146 -24.17 -11.08 -3.74
N LEU A 147 -24.16 -10.10 -2.83
CA LEU A 147 -23.03 -9.19 -2.68
C LEU A 147 -21.80 -9.94 -2.16
N PHE A 148 -21.96 -10.84 -1.18
CA PHE A 148 -20.92 -11.73 -0.69
C PHE A 148 -20.29 -12.55 -1.82
N ASN A 149 -21.12 -13.28 -2.58
CA ASN A 149 -20.67 -14.11 -3.69
C ASN A 149 -19.90 -13.29 -4.74
N ARG A 150 -20.38 -12.07 -5.05
CA ARG A 150 -19.69 -11.16 -5.95
C ARG A 150 -18.32 -10.76 -5.41
N VAL A 151 -18.22 -10.39 -4.14
CA VAL A 151 -16.97 -9.97 -3.49
C VAL A 151 -15.97 -11.14 -3.48
N MET A 152 -16.39 -12.34 -3.07
CA MET A 152 -15.54 -13.53 -3.04
C MET A 152 -15.05 -13.93 -4.44
N LEU A 153 -15.93 -13.88 -5.45
CA LEU A 153 -15.56 -14.16 -6.85
C LEU A 153 -14.54 -13.17 -7.39
N LEU A 154 -14.70 -11.88 -7.10
CA LEU A 154 -13.75 -10.86 -7.54
C LEU A 154 -12.40 -10.99 -6.83
N ALA A 155 -12.43 -11.34 -5.54
CA ALA A 155 -11.23 -11.59 -4.75
C ALA A 155 -10.45 -12.79 -5.30
N SER A 156 -11.11 -13.89 -5.64
CA SER A 156 -10.46 -15.06 -6.24
C SER A 156 -9.87 -14.77 -7.64
N GLN A 157 -10.44 -13.80 -8.36
CA GLN A 157 -9.90 -13.31 -9.64
C GLN A 157 -8.79 -12.25 -9.49
N GLY A 158 -8.43 -11.86 -8.26
CA GLY A 158 -7.43 -10.81 -8.01
C GLY A 158 -7.89 -9.39 -8.36
N LYS A 159 -9.19 -9.17 -8.57
CA LYS A 159 -9.77 -7.87 -8.96
C LYS A 159 -9.96 -6.95 -7.75
N THR A 160 -8.85 -6.53 -7.16
CA THR A 160 -8.80 -5.81 -5.88
C THR A 160 -9.61 -4.51 -5.89
N ASP A 161 -9.55 -3.71 -6.95
CA ASP A 161 -10.32 -2.45 -7.04
C ASP A 161 -11.83 -2.70 -7.00
N SER A 162 -12.28 -3.79 -7.63
CA SER A 162 -13.69 -4.19 -7.62
C SER A 162 -14.11 -4.75 -6.26
N VAL A 163 -13.23 -5.50 -5.59
CA VAL A 163 -13.47 -5.96 -4.21
C VAL A 163 -13.68 -4.77 -3.27
N GLN A 164 -12.82 -3.76 -3.34
CA GLN A 164 -12.93 -2.55 -2.51
C GLN A 164 -14.20 -1.75 -2.80
N PHE A 165 -14.67 -1.76 -4.05
CA PHE A 165 -15.94 -1.13 -4.43
C PHE A 165 -17.16 -1.86 -3.84
N PHE A 166 -17.20 -3.21 -3.94
CA PHE A 166 -18.39 -3.98 -3.55
C PHE A 166 -18.45 -4.34 -2.06
N ALA A 167 -17.31 -4.46 -1.38
CA ALA A 167 -17.26 -4.90 0.01
C ALA A 167 -18.04 -3.99 0.99
N PRO A 168 -17.98 -2.65 0.92
CA PRO A 168 -18.78 -1.79 1.80
C PRO A 168 -20.28 -2.03 1.66
N MET A 169 -20.78 -2.27 0.43
CA MET A 169 -22.19 -2.60 0.20
C MET A 169 -22.55 -3.94 0.85
N ALA A 170 -21.70 -4.96 0.70
CA ALA A 170 -21.89 -6.26 1.33
C ALA A 170 -21.91 -6.16 2.86
N LEU A 171 -20.95 -5.43 3.45
CA LEU A 171 -20.86 -5.23 4.90
C LEU A 171 -22.10 -4.53 5.45
N THR A 172 -22.56 -3.46 4.79
CA THR A 172 -23.81 -2.76 5.17
C THR A 172 -25.01 -3.70 5.04
N ALA A 173 -25.09 -4.52 3.99
CA ALA A 173 -26.17 -5.48 3.82
C ALA A 173 -26.24 -6.48 4.99
N TYR A 174 -25.10 -7.04 5.42
CA TYR A 174 -25.06 -7.90 6.61
C TYR A 174 -25.40 -7.13 7.88
N GLN A 175 -24.91 -5.90 8.09
CA GLN A 175 -25.24 -5.11 9.28
C GLN A 175 -26.76 -4.89 9.45
N MET A 176 -27.49 -4.78 8.34
CA MET A 176 -28.95 -4.63 8.35
C MET A 176 -29.71 -5.92 8.70
N LEU A 177 -29.06 -7.09 8.73
CA LEU A 177 -29.66 -8.37 9.13
C LEU A 177 -29.61 -8.62 10.65
N ALA A 178 -29.07 -7.69 11.43
CA ALA A 178 -28.82 -7.90 12.85
C ALA A 178 -30.12 -8.28 13.63
N PRO A 179 -30.03 -9.22 14.61
CA PRO A 179 -28.83 -9.90 15.08
C PRO A 179 -28.34 -11.01 14.13
N LEU A 180 -27.02 -11.09 13.92
CA LEU A 180 -26.42 -12.08 13.02
C LEU A 180 -26.27 -13.46 13.66
N ASN A 181 -26.63 -14.50 12.91
CA ASN A 181 -26.33 -15.90 13.21
C ASN A 181 -24.87 -16.25 12.84
N ALA A 182 -24.42 -17.49 13.12
CA ALA A 182 -23.03 -17.89 12.92
C ALA A 182 -22.59 -17.87 11.44
N ASP A 183 -23.49 -18.24 10.53
CA ASP A 183 -23.29 -18.21 9.08
C ASP A 183 -23.03 -16.79 8.57
N GLN A 184 -23.94 -15.87 8.87
CA GLN A 184 -23.84 -14.47 8.48
C GLN A 184 -22.61 -13.78 9.06
N ARG A 185 -22.21 -14.16 10.29
CA ARG A 185 -20.96 -13.67 10.89
C ARG A 185 -19.74 -14.19 10.16
N TYR A 186 -19.75 -15.46 9.77
CA TYR A 186 -18.66 -16.05 9.00
C TYR A 186 -18.50 -15.32 7.67
N ASP A 187 -19.59 -15.10 6.93
CA ASP A 187 -19.57 -14.38 5.65
C ASP A 187 -19.07 -12.94 5.80
N MET A 188 -19.60 -12.20 6.79
CA MET A 188 -19.15 -10.84 7.09
C MET A 188 -17.66 -10.81 7.45
N GLY A 189 -17.18 -11.83 8.18
CA GLY A 189 -15.77 -12.00 8.52
C GLY A 189 -14.90 -12.30 7.31
N ARG A 190 -15.35 -13.16 6.39
CA ARG A 190 -14.67 -13.46 5.12
C ARG A 190 -14.59 -12.23 4.21
N ILE A 191 -15.62 -11.38 4.18
CA ILE A 191 -15.53 -10.06 3.51
C ILE A 191 -14.43 -9.21 4.15
N GLY A 192 -14.37 -9.19 5.48
CA GLY A 192 -13.30 -8.50 6.22
C GLY A 192 -11.90 -9.01 5.85
N GLU A 193 -11.72 -10.32 5.69
CA GLU A 193 -10.45 -10.93 5.29
C GLU A 193 -9.99 -10.44 3.91
N VAL A 194 -10.86 -10.44 2.90
CA VAL A 194 -10.47 -10.09 1.53
C VAL A 194 -10.18 -8.61 1.33
N VAL A 195 -10.72 -7.74 2.19
CA VAL A 195 -10.37 -6.30 2.19
C VAL A 195 -9.26 -5.94 3.18
N GLY A 196 -8.67 -6.91 3.87
CA GLY A 196 -7.62 -6.68 4.87
C GLY A 196 -8.12 -6.06 6.18
N ALA A 197 -9.43 -6.08 6.44
CA ALA A 197 -10.04 -5.64 7.70
C ALA A 197 -9.92 -6.73 8.79
N LEU A 198 -8.68 -6.98 9.23
CA LEU A 198 -8.32 -7.98 10.24
C LEU A 198 -9.23 -7.95 11.48
N GLN A 199 -9.45 -6.77 12.05
CA GLN A 199 -10.21 -6.64 13.30
C GLN A 199 -11.67 -7.00 13.12
N LEU A 200 -12.24 -6.75 11.94
CA LEU A 200 -13.59 -7.17 11.62
C LEU A 200 -13.68 -8.70 11.57
N ALA A 201 -12.79 -9.35 10.82
CA ALA A 201 -12.73 -10.80 10.72
C ALA A 201 -12.56 -11.45 12.11
N LYS A 202 -11.65 -10.92 12.93
CA LYS A 202 -11.43 -11.38 14.30
C LYS A 202 -12.67 -11.21 15.17
N ALA A 203 -13.33 -10.05 15.14
CA ALA A 203 -14.51 -9.79 15.97
C ALA A 203 -15.68 -10.74 15.64
N GLN A 204 -15.86 -11.10 14.36
CA GLN A 204 -16.87 -12.07 13.97
C GLN A 204 -16.51 -13.49 14.44
N SER A 205 -15.24 -13.90 14.28
CA SER A 205 -14.75 -15.18 14.85
C SER A 205 -14.98 -15.26 16.35
N ASP A 206 -14.59 -14.22 17.11
CA ASP A 206 -14.75 -14.17 18.57
C ASP A 206 -16.24 -14.26 18.96
N SER A 207 -17.14 -13.65 18.19
CA SER A 207 -18.58 -13.69 18.48
C SER A 207 -19.18 -15.08 18.24
N ILE A 208 -18.75 -15.78 17.19
CA ILE A 208 -19.14 -17.18 16.94
C ILE A 208 -18.63 -18.06 18.08
N LEU A 209 -17.34 -17.93 18.43
CA LEU A 209 -16.69 -18.77 19.43
C LEU A 209 -17.13 -18.49 20.87
N ARG A 210 -17.66 -17.29 21.16
CA ARG A 210 -18.30 -17.00 22.44
C ARG A 210 -19.60 -17.78 22.62
N SER A 211 -20.32 -18.02 21.54
CA SER A 211 -21.59 -18.76 21.56
C SER A 211 -21.34 -20.27 21.55
N ASP A 212 -20.37 -20.72 20.75
CA ASP A 212 -19.95 -22.11 20.65
C ASP A 212 -18.42 -22.18 20.49
N PRO A 213 -17.67 -22.52 21.57
CA PRO A 213 -16.20 -22.56 21.55
C PRO A 213 -15.58 -23.54 20.55
N ASN A 214 -16.33 -24.51 20.04
CA ASN A 214 -15.84 -25.53 19.10
C ASN A 214 -16.39 -25.34 17.69
N HIS A 215 -17.11 -24.26 17.43
CA HIS A 215 -17.73 -24.00 16.13
C HIS A 215 -16.69 -23.90 15.01
N LEU A 216 -16.82 -24.75 13.99
CA LEU A 216 -15.80 -24.89 12.92
C LEU A 216 -15.55 -23.56 12.21
N LEU A 217 -16.61 -22.87 11.76
CA LEU A 217 -16.49 -21.58 11.08
C LEU A 217 -15.79 -20.51 11.94
N GLY A 218 -16.05 -20.50 13.25
CA GLY A 218 -15.40 -19.57 14.17
C GLY A 218 -13.89 -19.84 14.28
N LEU A 219 -13.49 -21.11 14.39
CA LEU A 219 -12.09 -21.54 14.45
C LEU A 219 -11.36 -21.24 13.12
N ILE A 220 -12.00 -21.52 11.99
CA ILE A 220 -11.46 -21.28 10.65
C ILE A 220 -11.23 -19.78 10.44
N LEU A 221 -12.24 -18.96 10.73
CA LEU A 221 -12.13 -17.50 10.58
C LEU A 221 -11.07 -16.91 11.52
N GLY A 222 -10.95 -17.46 12.74
CA GLY A 222 -9.90 -17.08 13.70
C GLY A 222 -8.50 -17.40 13.19
N ALA A 223 -8.30 -18.58 12.61
CA ALA A 223 -7.02 -18.96 12.00
C ALA A 223 -6.66 -18.07 10.79
N ARG A 224 -7.64 -17.69 9.96
CA ARG A 224 -7.47 -16.78 8.83
C ARG A 224 -7.10 -15.37 9.31
N ALA A 225 -7.80 -14.84 10.31
CA ALA A 225 -7.45 -13.56 10.93
C ALA A 225 -6.03 -13.58 11.53
N ALA A 226 -5.67 -14.63 12.27
CA ALA A 226 -4.32 -14.80 12.80
C ALA A 226 -3.24 -14.89 11.70
N THR A 227 -3.58 -15.48 10.54
CA THR A 227 -2.69 -15.51 9.38
C THR A 227 -2.45 -14.11 8.82
N LEU A 228 -3.51 -13.30 8.67
CA LEU A 228 -3.40 -11.91 8.22
C LEU A 228 -2.57 -11.04 9.18
N SER A 229 -2.63 -11.31 10.48
CA SER A 229 -1.84 -10.57 11.48
C SER A 229 -0.41 -11.07 11.63
N GLY A 230 -0.01 -12.13 10.92
CA GLY A 230 1.30 -12.77 11.07
C GLY A 230 1.49 -13.51 12.41
N ASP A 231 0.42 -13.77 13.15
CA ASP A 231 0.49 -14.47 14.45
C ASP A 231 0.47 -15.99 14.27
N SER A 232 1.65 -16.55 13.99
CA SER A 232 1.79 -17.99 13.78
C SER A 232 1.42 -18.84 15.01
N THR A 233 1.47 -18.27 16.21
CA THR A 233 1.12 -18.98 17.44
C THR A 233 -0.39 -19.10 17.56
N ALA A 234 -1.12 -18.02 17.30
CA ALA A 234 -2.58 -18.05 17.23
C ALA A 234 -3.07 -18.97 16.11
N VAL A 235 -2.46 -18.93 14.92
CA VAL A 235 -2.78 -19.86 13.82
C VAL A 235 -2.71 -21.32 14.29
N ARG A 236 -1.59 -21.75 14.88
CA ARG A 236 -1.43 -23.12 15.39
C ARG A 236 -2.44 -23.47 16.49
N SER A 237 -2.81 -22.50 17.32
CA SER A 237 -3.81 -22.69 18.38
C SER A 237 -5.20 -22.97 17.80
N TYR A 238 -5.65 -22.15 16.84
CA TYR A 238 -6.93 -22.36 16.16
C TYR A 238 -6.96 -23.65 15.35
N GLU A 239 -5.91 -23.95 14.59
CA GLU A 239 -5.82 -25.20 13.80
C GLU A 239 -5.87 -26.44 14.69
N ARG A 240 -5.18 -26.44 15.84
CA ARG A 240 -5.24 -27.56 16.80
C ARG A 240 -6.66 -27.75 17.36
N ARG A 241 -7.34 -26.66 17.71
CA ARG A 241 -8.74 -26.69 18.18
C ARG A 241 -9.68 -27.17 17.07
N LEU A 242 -9.44 -26.77 15.82
CA LEU A 242 -10.21 -27.22 14.67
C LEU A 242 -10.13 -28.73 14.51
N LEU A 243 -8.91 -29.29 14.52
CA LEU A 243 -8.70 -30.74 14.46
C LEU A 243 -9.34 -31.48 15.64
N ALA A 244 -9.29 -30.90 16.85
CA ALA A 244 -9.95 -31.49 18.03
C ALA A 244 -11.48 -31.48 17.93
N ALA A 245 -12.07 -30.48 17.27
CA ALA A 245 -13.51 -30.33 17.13
C ALA A 245 -14.13 -31.24 16.05
N GLU A 246 -13.31 -31.83 15.16
CA GLU A 246 -13.76 -32.59 13.98
C GLU A 246 -14.82 -33.66 14.30
N LYS A 247 -14.59 -34.46 15.35
CA LYS A 247 -15.51 -35.55 15.72
C LYS A 247 -16.80 -35.06 16.37
N SER A 248 -16.74 -33.93 17.09
CA SER A 248 -17.88 -33.38 17.84
C SER A 248 -18.79 -32.48 17.00
N GLU A 249 -18.30 -31.98 15.87
CA GLU A 249 -19.00 -31.05 14.98
C GLU A 249 -19.04 -31.60 13.53
N PRO A 250 -19.77 -32.71 13.27
CA PRO A 250 -19.88 -33.23 11.92
C PRO A 250 -20.61 -32.23 10.99
N VAL A 251 -20.13 -32.08 9.75
CA VAL A 251 -20.70 -31.15 8.75
C VAL A 251 -22.20 -31.35 8.56
N ALA A 252 -22.67 -32.60 8.58
CA ALA A 252 -24.09 -32.94 8.44
C ALA A 252 -25.01 -32.34 9.52
N LYS A 253 -24.45 -31.88 10.65
CA LYS A 253 -25.19 -31.39 11.83
C LYS A 253 -25.82 -30.02 11.63
N ARG A 254 -25.29 -29.20 10.70
CA ARG A 254 -25.65 -27.78 10.58
C ARG A 254 -25.73 -27.35 9.11
N GLU A 255 -26.76 -26.59 8.75
CA GLU A 255 -26.92 -26.10 7.38
C GLU A 255 -25.81 -25.13 6.98
N GLU A 256 -25.30 -24.34 7.92
CA GLU A 256 -24.14 -23.47 7.69
C GLU A 256 -22.86 -24.25 7.40
N TYR A 257 -22.68 -25.44 7.94
CA TYR A 257 -21.51 -26.26 7.59
C TYR A 257 -21.63 -26.82 6.19
N LYS A 258 -22.84 -27.19 5.75
CA LYS A 258 -23.06 -27.64 4.36
C LYS A 258 -22.79 -26.51 3.37
N ARG A 259 -23.24 -25.29 3.66
CA ARG A 259 -22.98 -24.11 2.82
C ARG A 259 -21.48 -23.82 2.68
N HIS A 260 -20.71 -24.09 3.73
CA HIS A 260 -19.27 -23.82 3.82
C HIS A 260 -18.41 -25.10 3.80
N GLU A 261 -18.93 -26.19 3.22
CA GLU A 261 -18.26 -27.50 3.26
C GLU A 261 -16.86 -27.45 2.65
N ASP A 262 -16.73 -26.82 1.48
CA ASP A 262 -15.45 -26.65 0.80
C ASP A 262 -14.44 -25.89 1.66
N ASP A 263 -14.87 -24.82 2.32
CA ASP A 263 -14.04 -24.02 3.23
C ASP A 263 -13.58 -24.86 4.44
N ILE A 264 -14.47 -25.67 4.99
CA ILE A 264 -14.19 -26.56 6.13
C ILE A 264 -13.19 -27.65 5.72
N VAL A 265 -13.42 -28.34 4.61
CA VAL A 265 -12.54 -29.39 4.07
C VAL A 265 -11.14 -28.85 3.79
N ASN A 266 -11.06 -27.67 3.17
CA ASN A 266 -9.79 -27.01 2.89
C ASN A 266 -9.06 -26.62 4.18
N ALA A 267 -9.78 -26.12 5.19
CA ALA A 267 -9.18 -25.76 6.47
C ALA A 267 -8.64 -26.98 7.22
N PHE A 268 -9.37 -28.11 7.23
CA PHE A 268 -8.87 -29.37 7.79
C PHE A 268 -7.63 -29.87 7.07
N THR A 269 -7.65 -29.85 5.73
CA THR A 269 -6.51 -30.25 4.91
C THR A 269 -5.27 -29.39 5.23
N LEU A 270 -5.44 -28.07 5.34
CA LEU A 270 -4.36 -27.15 5.70
C LEU A 270 -3.82 -27.42 7.11
N ALA A 271 -4.70 -27.59 8.10
CA ALA A 271 -4.34 -27.86 9.48
C ALA A 271 -3.57 -29.18 9.64
N ARG A 272 -3.98 -30.25 8.93
CA ARG A 272 -3.27 -31.55 8.93
C ARG A 272 -1.87 -31.42 8.31
N ARG A 273 -1.78 -30.77 7.15
CA ARG A 273 -0.48 -30.52 6.49
C ARG A 273 0.49 -29.76 7.39
N ARG A 274 0.02 -28.72 8.10
CA ARG A 274 0.87 -27.90 8.99
C ARG A 274 1.25 -28.60 10.29
N SER A 275 0.38 -29.46 10.81
CA SER A 275 0.66 -30.24 12.03
C SER A 275 1.50 -31.50 11.78
N GLY A 276 1.73 -31.86 10.52
CA GLY A 276 2.36 -33.14 10.16
C GLY A 276 1.45 -34.35 10.41
N ALA A 277 0.15 -34.12 10.69
CA ALA A 277 -0.83 -35.18 10.81
C ALA A 277 -1.15 -35.75 9.42
N LYS A 278 -1.27 -37.09 9.34
CA LYS A 278 -1.67 -37.77 8.10
C LYS A 278 -3.11 -37.34 7.72
N PRO A 279 -3.41 -37.14 6.41
CA PRO A 279 -4.73 -36.71 5.95
C PRO A 279 -5.86 -37.62 6.42
#